data_AF-A0A5C4RIQ1-F1
#
_entry.id   AF-A0A5C4RIQ1-F1
#
_cell.length_a   1.000
_cell.length_b   1.000
_cell.length_c   1.000
_cell.angle_alpha   90.00
_cell.angle_beta   90.00
_cell.angle_gamma   90.00
#
_symmetry.space_group_name_H-M   'P 1'
#
loop_
_entity.id
_entity.type
_entity.pdbx_description
1 polymer ?
#
loop_
_entity_poly.entity_id
_entity_poly.type
_entity_poly.pdbx_seq_one_letter_code
_entity_poly.pdbx_strand_id
1 'polypeptide(L)'
;MTDKEISTVDSLKASFKSGVPPEPEAFFHLIDEAYKAYEIIDGGKGSGPTEGLKRDDKGKLALNTDYSGGLNLERGALALSLKPEGGFSFDGGRRLKLNADRQVQFADFFSLSRRERMEIAQLLDLKRGTMMTRIVAPSPKENERFGTSVSLNAAGDCLVVGMGKVLYLYMYRKRGDWNTSTPIVFEADGGKYRSAAWNVSLDAKGDNLAVGYFTNTNRMQVCVYTRTNGVWGTKSPIVFPMEDQHKFFGGVYVSLSAAGDCLVVGGNTYTFDVYTRTNGIWDTKNPIKLGFFNSGNEMVTICLSASGNCLAVHSVDDSYKPERNTVYVYTRTNGTWDERPIKFKPPEDSSSGFGKVLSLNAEGDRLVVGADDDLPIMNGKVYLYTRTNGTWDTENPIKFSAPASDVTYFGRAIKLNDAGNRLAVGAASRVYVYNCLNDKWNMETPIEILDPSGNSDNLNGFGKAVSLNKLGTNLAVGAVSAKVGSALEAGAVYIFENVK
;
A
#
# COMPACT_ATOMS: atom_id res chain seq x y z
N MET A 1 -9.33 -24.83 32.74
CA MET A 1 -8.25 -24.33 31.85
C MET A 1 -8.92 -23.59 30.71
N THR A 2 -8.52 -22.34 30.50
CA THR A 2 -9.13 -21.33 29.62
C THR A 2 -8.84 -21.52 28.13
N ASP A 3 -9.72 -20.95 27.31
CA ASP A 3 -9.64 -20.83 25.85
C ASP A 3 -8.28 -20.33 25.33
N LYS A 4 -7.50 -21.24 24.73
CA LYS A 4 -6.71 -21.01 23.51
C LYS A 4 -6.01 -22.30 23.09
N GLU A 5 -6.11 -22.56 21.78
CA GLU A 5 -5.29 -23.49 21.00
C GLU A 5 -5.42 -24.97 21.34
N ILE A 6 -6.30 -25.67 20.62
CA ILE A 6 -6.11 -27.10 20.39
C ILE A 6 -6.29 -27.39 18.90
N SER A 7 -5.23 -27.91 18.29
CA SER A 7 -5.24 -28.50 16.95
C SER A 7 -6.20 -29.70 16.93
N THR A 8 -7.19 -29.68 16.03
CA THR A 8 -8.35 -30.60 16.03
C THR A 8 -8.00 -32.09 15.95
N VAL A 9 -6.86 -32.48 15.36
CA VAL A 9 -6.42 -33.88 15.31
C VAL A 9 -5.81 -34.35 16.63
N ASP A 10 -5.06 -33.48 17.32
CA ASP A 10 -4.44 -33.85 18.59
C ASP A 10 -5.43 -33.76 19.75
N SER A 11 -6.46 -32.88 19.66
CA SER A 11 -7.62 -32.89 20.58
C SER A 11 -8.38 -34.21 20.50
N LEU A 12 -8.68 -34.69 19.28
CA LEU A 12 -9.38 -35.96 19.08
C LEU A 12 -8.54 -37.13 19.59
N LYS A 13 -7.24 -37.17 19.29
CA LYS A 13 -6.33 -38.19 19.85
C LYS A 13 -6.27 -38.15 21.37
N ALA A 14 -6.29 -36.96 21.97
CA ALA A 14 -6.31 -36.80 23.41
C ALA A 14 -7.65 -37.27 24.02
N SER A 15 -8.78 -36.98 23.37
CA SER A 15 -10.12 -37.41 23.81
C SER A 15 -10.30 -38.93 23.73
N PHE A 16 -9.82 -39.56 22.65
CA PHE A 16 -9.82 -41.02 22.54
C PHE A 16 -8.86 -41.69 23.54
N LYS A 17 -7.75 -41.04 23.89
CA LYS A 17 -6.85 -41.52 24.94
C LYS A 17 -7.39 -41.31 26.35
N SER A 18 -8.22 -40.29 26.58
CA SER A 18 -8.82 -40.00 27.89
C SER A 18 -10.08 -40.82 28.16
N GLY A 19 -10.62 -41.52 27.15
CA GLY A 19 -11.84 -42.33 27.27
C GLY A 19 -13.13 -41.50 27.31
N VAL A 20 -13.03 -40.18 27.09
CA VAL A 20 -14.18 -39.29 27.00
C VAL A 20 -14.63 -39.23 25.53
N PRO A 21 -15.88 -39.62 25.21
CA PRO A 21 -16.40 -39.53 23.85
C PRO A 21 -16.33 -38.08 23.36
N PRO A 22 -15.78 -37.81 22.16
CA PRO A 22 -15.80 -36.46 21.61
C PRO A 22 -17.24 -36.03 21.29
N GLU A 23 -17.52 -34.73 21.43
CA GLU A 23 -18.80 -34.16 20.99
C GLU A 23 -19.00 -34.39 19.47
N PRO A 24 -20.24 -34.61 18.99
CA PRO A 24 -20.54 -34.87 17.58
C PRO A 24 -19.92 -33.85 16.62
N GLU A 25 -19.81 -32.59 17.05
CA GLU A 25 -19.26 -31.50 16.27
C GLU A 25 -17.77 -31.67 15.95
N ALA A 26 -17.02 -32.39 16.79
CA ALA A 26 -15.60 -32.68 16.57
C ALA A 26 -15.39 -33.68 15.42
N PHE A 27 -16.41 -34.46 15.06
CA PHE A 27 -16.33 -35.44 13.97
C PHE A 27 -16.61 -34.84 12.59
N PHE A 28 -17.31 -33.70 12.50
CA PHE A 28 -17.61 -33.06 11.20
C PHE A 28 -16.33 -32.66 10.45
N HIS A 29 -15.32 -32.13 11.15
CA HIS A 29 -14.04 -31.78 10.54
C HIS A 29 -13.27 -33.00 10.04
N LEU A 30 -13.36 -34.13 10.73
CA LEU A 30 -12.70 -35.38 10.32
C LEU A 30 -13.39 -35.99 9.10
N ILE A 31 -14.73 -35.92 9.05
CA ILE A 31 -15.55 -36.39 7.93
C ILE A 31 -15.30 -35.51 6.70
N ASP A 32 -15.25 -34.19 6.83
CA ASP A 32 -14.95 -33.27 5.73
C ASP A 32 -13.55 -33.49 5.14
N GLU A 33 -12.54 -33.69 5.98
CA GLU A 33 -11.17 -33.96 5.52
C GLU A 33 -11.04 -35.35 4.88
N ALA A 34 -11.72 -36.36 5.41
CA ALA A 34 -11.78 -37.69 4.81
C ALA A 34 -12.52 -37.67 3.46
N TYR A 35 -13.59 -36.88 3.34
CA TYR A 35 -14.37 -36.73 2.11
C TYR A 35 -13.58 -35.99 1.01
N LYS A 36 -12.84 -34.93 1.38
CA LYS A 36 -11.91 -34.24 0.46
C LYS A 36 -10.80 -35.17 -0.03
N ALA A 37 -10.22 -35.97 0.86
CA ALA A 37 -9.21 -36.95 0.48
C ALA A 37 -9.77 -38.04 -0.46
N TYR A 38 -11.05 -38.40 -0.33
CA TYR A 38 -11.72 -39.37 -1.19
C TYR A 38 -12.04 -38.80 -2.58
N GLU A 39 -12.53 -37.54 -2.68
CA GLU A 39 -12.74 -36.85 -3.97
C GLU A 39 -11.44 -36.65 -4.76
N ILE A 40 -10.32 -36.44 -4.06
CA ILE A 40 -8.98 -36.31 -4.68
C ILE A 40 -8.52 -37.63 -5.32
N ILE A 41 -8.96 -38.78 -4.81
CA ILE A 41 -8.48 -40.11 -5.22
C ILE A 41 -9.38 -40.78 -6.26
N ASP A 42 -10.70 -40.57 -6.20
CA ASP A 42 -11.70 -41.28 -7.04
C ASP A 42 -12.51 -40.36 -7.98
N GLY A 43 -12.12 -39.09 -8.11
CA GLY A 43 -12.76 -38.13 -9.01
C GLY A 43 -12.80 -38.61 -10.46
N GLY A 44 -14.01 -38.84 -10.99
CA GLY A 44 -14.26 -39.45 -12.29
C GLY A 44 -13.63 -38.70 -13.48
N LYS A 45 -13.45 -39.43 -14.58
CA LYS A 45 -12.84 -39.01 -15.86
C LYS A 45 -13.46 -37.70 -16.39
N GLY A 46 -12.86 -36.58 -16.05
CA GLY A 46 -13.23 -35.24 -16.47
C GLY A 46 -12.26 -34.23 -15.86
N SER A 47 -11.96 -33.16 -16.59
CA SER A 47 -10.89 -32.18 -16.34
C SER A 47 -11.05 -31.37 -15.05
N GLY A 48 -10.93 -32.04 -13.89
CA GLY A 48 -10.97 -31.47 -12.55
C GLY A 48 -9.58 -31.27 -11.94
N PRO A 49 -9.50 -30.54 -10.81
CA PRO A 49 -8.23 -30.08 -10.19
C PRO A 49 -7.36 -31.18 -9.55
N THR A 50 -7.69 -32.46 -9.76
CA THR A 50 -7.13 -33.61 -9.03
C THR A 50 -6.35 -34.59 -9.91
N GLU A 51 -6.14 -34.30 -11.20
CA GLU A 51 -5.56 -35.20 -12.22
C GLU A 51 -4.06 -35.58 -12.06
N GLY A 52 -3.43 -35.37 -10.90
CA GLY A 52 -1.99 -35.57 -10.68
C GLY A 52 -1.60 -36.84 -9.90
N LEU A 53 -2.55 -37.55 -9.28
CA LEU A 53 -2.25 -38.61 -8.30
C LEU A 53 -3.00 -39.90 -8.63
N LYS A 54 -2.29 -41.04 -8.59
CA LYS A 54 -2.82 -42.40 -8.73
C LYS A 54 -2.38 -43.28 -7.57
N ARG A 55 -2.91 -44.50 -7.46
CA ARG A 55 -2.30 -45.54 -6.63
C ARG A 55 -1.33 -46.37 -7.47
N ASP A 56 -0.16 -46.68 -6.92
CA ASP A 56 0.76 -47.65 -7.51
C ASP A 56 0.27 -49.09 -7.26
N ASP A 57 0.94 -50.02 -7.89
CA ASP A 57 0.63 -51.46 -7.87
C ASP A 57 0.77 -52.09 -6.47
N LYS A 58 1.25 -51.31 -5.48
CA LYS A 58 1.40 -51.67 -4.07
C LYS A 58 0.43 -50.90 -3.17
N GLY A 59 -0.50 -50.16 -3.76
CA GLY A 59 -1.55 -49.41 -3.07
C GLY A 59 -1.10 -48.09 -2.43
N LYS A 60 0.09 -47.58 -2.78
CA LYS A 60 0.60 -46.28 -2.31
C LYS A 60 0.22 -45.15 -3.26
N LEU A 61 0.09 -43.93 -2.74
CA LEU A 61 -0.17 -42.75 -3.55
C LEU A 61 1.08 -42.39 -4.37
N ALA A 62 0.92 -42.29 -5.69
CA ALA A 62 1.98 -42.08 -6.67
C ALA A 62 1.54 -41.07 -7.73
N LEU A 63 2.49 -40.49 -8.46
CA LEU A 63 2.19 -39.54 -9.54
C LEU A 63 1.67 -40.28 -10.79
N ASN A 64 0.65 -39.74 -11.47
CA ASN A 64 0.21 -40.29 -12.75
C ASN A 64 1.00 -39.66 -13.91
N THR A 65 1.87 -40.44 -14.55
CA THR A 65 2.79 -39.96 -15.60
C THR A 65 2.22 -40.00 -17.02
N ASP A 66 1.05 -40.63 -17.22
CA ASP A 66 0.44 -40.81 -18.54
C ASP A 66 -0.41 -39.60 -18.98
N TYR A 67 -0.60 -38.64 -18.08
CA TYR A 67 -1.25 -37.37 -18.35
C TYR A 67 -0.24 -36.25 -18.11
N SER A 68 0.15 -35.53 -19.17
CA SER A 68 0.93 -34.29 -19.06
C SER A 68 0.12 -33.12 -18.48
N GLY A 69 -1.04 -33.39 -17.88
CA GLY A 69 -2.02 -32.43 -17.35
C GLY A 69 -1.85 -32.10 -15.87
N GLY A 70 -0.75 -32.50 -15.23
CA GLY A 70 -0.44 -32.11 -13.84
C GLY A 70 0.03 -30.66 -13.70
N LEU A 71 -0.52 -29.71 -14.44
CA LEU A 71 -0.12 -28.29 -14.49
C LEU A 71 -1.28 -27.49 -15.11
N ASN A 72 -1.96 -26.65 -14.32
CA ASN A 72 -2.88 -25.64 -14.87
C ASN A 72 -2.27 -24.25 -14.64
N LEU A 73 -1.91 -23.60 -15.75
CA LEU A 73 -1.21 -22.31 -15.80
C LEU A 73 -2.01 -21.11 -15.26
N GLU A 74 -3.28 -21.27 -14.87
CA GLU A 74 -4.13 -20.15 -14.42
C GLU A 74 -4.23 -19.93 -12.90
N ARG A 75 -3.73 -20.81 -12.03
CA ARG A 75 -3.91 -20.68 -10.55
C ARG A 75 -2.69 -21.09 -9.74
N GLY A 76 -1.72 -20.17 -9.62
CA GLY A 76 -0.44 -20.35 -8.92
C GLY A 76 -0.47 -21.15 -7.61
N ALA A 77 0.01 -22.40 -7.69
CA ALA A 77 0.41 -23.22 -6.56
C ALA A 77 1.53 -24.16 -7.00
N LEU A 78 2.59 -24.27 -6.19
CA LEU A 78 3.68 -25.23 -6.35
C LEU A 78 3.44 -26.44 -5.43
N ALA A 79 3.61 -27.66 -5.95
CA ALA A 79 3.80 -28.85 -5.13
C ALA A 79 5.30 -29.07 -4.88
N LEU A 80 5.67 -29.11 -3.59
CA LEU A 80 6.98 -29.55 -3.11
C LEU A 80 7.19 -31.05 -3.41
N SER A 81 8.07 -31.37 -4.35
CA SER A 81 8.96 -32.53 -4.25
C SER A 81 10.20 -32.31 -5.12
N LEU A 82 11.38 -32.19 -4.51
CA LEU A 82 12.65 -32.05 -5.24
C LEU A 82 13.35 -33.38 -5.54
N LYS A 83 12.68 -34.52 -5.35
CA LYS A 83 13.06 -35.84 -5.93
C LYS A 83 11.82 -36.67 -6.26
N PRO A 84 11.92 -37.72 -7.11
CA PRO A 84 10.78 -38.56 -7.54
C PRO A 84 10.11 -39.36 -6.40
N GLU A 85 10.66 -39.31 -5.18
CA GLU A 85 10.29 -40.15 -4.06
C GLU A 85 10.00 -39.28 -2.84
N GLY A 86 8.77 -38.73 -2.78
CA GLY A 86 8.33 -37.67 -1.87
C GLY A 86 8.59 -37.89 -0.37
N GLY A 87 8.59 -36.79 0.39
CA GLY A 87 8.91 -36.70 1.83
C GLY A 87 7.86 -37.25 2.81
N PHE A 88 6.83 -37.93 2.31
CA PHE A 88 5.77 -38.53 3.11
C PHE A 88 5.76 -40.06 2.95
N SER A 89 5.62 -40.78 4.06
CA SER A 89 5.47 -42.23 4.07
C SER A 89 4.31 -42.65 4.98
N PHE A 90 3.74 -43.83 4.76
CA PHE A 90 2.76 -44.39 5.68
C PHE A 90 3.46 -45.27 6.71
N ASP A 91 3.10 -45.14 7.99
CA ASP A 91 3.53 -46.07 9.02
C ASP A 91 2.78 -47.42 8.90
N GLY A 92 3.22 -48.43 9.66
CA GLY A 92 2.60 -49.77 9.68
C GLY A 92 1.13 -49.79 10.14
N GLY A 93 0.57 -48.64 10.53
CA GLY A 93 -0.85 -48.43 10.83
C GLY A 93 -1.60 -47.63 9.75
N ARG A 94 -1.03 -47.44 8.55
CA ARG A 94 -1.59 -46.64 7.45
C ARG A 94 -1.83 -45.17 7.80
N ARG A 95 -1.07 -44.61 8.74
CA ARG A 95 -1.10 -43.15 9.03
C ARG A 95 0.02 -42.46 8.27
N LEU A 96 -0.30 -41.32 7.66
CA LEU A 96 0.67 -40.49 6.94
C LEU A 96 1.67 -39.89 7.94
N LYS A 97 2.96 -40.12 7.72
CA LYS A 97 4.08 -39.66 8.53
C LYS A 97 5.04 -38.84 7.66
N LEU A 98 5.54 -37.72 8.20
CA LEU A 98 6.65 -36.96 7.62
C LEU A 98 7.97 -37.68 7.90
N ASN A 99 8.76 -37.94 6.86
CA ASN A 99 10.03 -38.65 7.03
C ASN A 99 11.13 -37.66 7.46
N ALA A 100 11.48 -37.67 8.75
CA ALA A 100 12.37 -36.68 9.38
C ALA A 100 13.80 -36.65 8.81
N ASP A 101 14.20 -37.71 8.08
CA ASP A 101 15.52 -37.87 7.48
C ASP A 101 15.57 -37.37 6.01
N ARG A 102 14.43 -36.87 5.50
CA ARG A 102 14.27 -36.40 4.11
C ARG A 102 13.80 -34.94 4.09
N GLN A 103 14.50 -34.10 4.83
CA GLN A 103 14.25 -32.66 4.91
C GLN A 103 14.62 -31.98 3.59
N VAL A 104 13.83 -30.96 3.21
CA VAL A 104 14.21 -29.99 2.19
C VAL A 104 15.54 -29.40 2.63
N GLN A 105 16.60 -29.56 1.83
CA GLN A 105 17.89 -28.99 2.17
C GLN A 105 17.73 -27.46 2.19
N PHE A 106 18.39 -26.79 3.12
CA PHE A 106 18.31 -25.33 3.24
C PHE A 106 18.61 -24.66 1.89
N ALA A 107 19.62 -25.17 1.17
CA ALA A 107 19.99 -24.72 -0.18
C ALA A 107 18.85 -24.80 -1.21
N ASP A 108 18.01 -25.84 -1.13
CA ASP A 108 16.91 -26.07 -2.06
C ASP A 108 15.76 -25.07 -1.84
N PHE A 109 15.46 -24.72 -0.58
CA PHE A 109 14.49 -23.66 -0.26
C PHE A 109 14.97 -22.29 -0.74
N PHE A 110 16.27 -22.00 -0.62
CA PHE A 110 16.85 -20.76 -1.13
C PHE A 110 17.04 -20.74 -2.66
N SER A 111 16.91 -21.88 -3.34
CA SER A 111 16.88 -21.96 -4.81
C SER A 111 15.53 -21.55 -5.42
N LEU A 112 14.44 -21.57 -4.63
CA LEU A 112 13.12 -21.10 -5.05
C LEU A 112 13.09 -19.59 -5.31
N SER A 113 12.20 -19.13 -6.18
CA SER A 113 11.93 -17.70 -6.31
C SER A 113 11.39 -17.14 -4.98
N ARG A 114 11.61 -15.85 -4.72
CA ARG A 114 11.13 -15.19 -3.48
C ARG A 114 9.60 -15.33 -3.34
N ARG A 115 8.87 -15.30 -4.46
CA ARG A 115 7.42 -15.49 -4.50
C ARG A 115 7.01 -16.87 -4.00
N GLU A 116 7.63 -17.92 -4.52
CA GLU A 116 7.38 -19.31 -4.10
C GLU A 116 7.71 -19.51 -2.61
N ARG A 117 8.81 -18.93 -2.12
CA ARG A 117 9.14 -18.97 -0.68
C ARG A 117 8.07 -18.32 0.19
N MET A 118 7.51 -17.19 -0.24
CA MET A 118 6.45 -16.49 0.50
C MET A 118 5.11 -17.24 0.43
N GLU A 119 4.77 -17.82 -0.71
CA GLU A 119 3.56 -18.63 -0.89
C GLU A 119 3.61 -19.90 0.00
N ILE A 120 4.78 -20.56 0.08
CA ILE A 120 5.01 -21.68 1.01
C ILE A 120 4.85 -21.23 2.48
N ALA A 121 5.38 -20.05 2.85
CA ALA A 121 5.25 -19.54 4.22
C ALA A 121 3.80 -19.22 4.60
N GLN A 122 2.99 -18.73 3.65
CA GLN A 122 1.56 -18.49 3.84
C GLN A 122 0.77 -19.81 3.95
N LEU A 123 1.08 -20.79 3.11
CA LEU A 123 0.39 -22.09 3.08
C LEU A 123 0.63 -22.90 4.35
N LEU A 124 1.84 -22.80 4.93
CA LEU A 124 2.24 -23.53 6.14
C LEU A 124 1.77 -22.88 7.44
N ASP A 125 0.96 -21.80 7.37
CA ASP A 125 0.51 -20.99 8.50
C ASP A 125 1.66 -20.68 9.49
N LEU A 126 2.87 -20.45 8.93
CA LEU A 126 4.03 -19.98 9.67
C LEU A 126 3.76 -18.52 10.04
N LYS A 127 2.90 -18.31 11.05
CA LYS A 127 2.35 -17.05 11.58
C LYS A 127 3.40 -16.12 12.20
N ARG A 128 4.46 -15.85 11.46
CA ARG A 128 5.43 -14.79 11.75
C ARG A 128 5.74 -13.92 10.53
N GLY A 129 5.15 -14.20 9.37
CA GLY A 129 5.37 -13.43 8.13
C GLY A 129 4.32 -12.35 7.89
N THR A 130 4.76 -11.21 7.34
CA THR A 130 3.92 -10.16 6.75
C THR A 130 2.89 -10.77 5.79
N MET A 131 1.58 -10.60 6.07
CA MET A 131 0.52 -11.03 5.14
C MET A 131 0.48 -10.06 3.96
N MET A 132 0.34 -10.58 2.74
CA MET A 132 0.35 -9.77 1.52
C MET A 132 -0.90 -10.03 0.70
N THR A 133 -1.64 -8.96 0.40
CA THR A 133 -2.82 -8.99 -0.47
C THR A 133 -2.53 -8.21 -1.74
N ARG A 134 -2.80 -8.80 -2.90
CA ARG A 134 -2.74 -8.12 -4.20
C ARG A 134 -4.13 -7.70 -4.66
N ILE A 135 -4.33 -6.41 -4.91
CA ILE A 135 -5.56 -5.83 -5.43
C ILE A 135 -5.32 -5.30 -6.85
N VAL A 136 -6.28 -5.53 -7.74
CA VAL A 136 -6.34 -5.01 -9.11
C VAL A 136 -7.71 -4.43 -9.38
N ALA A 137 -7.84 -3.60 -10.41
CA ALA A 137 -9.16 -3.10 -10.84
C ALA A 137 -10.09 -4.27 -11.23
N PRO A 138 -11.42 -4.16 -11.00
CA PRO A 138 -12.39 -5.20 -11.39
C PRO A 138 -12.42 -5.51 -12.89
N SER A 139 -12.03 -4.54 -13.73
CA SER A 139 -11.95 -4.71 -15.19
C SER A 139 -10.67 -4.06 -15.70
N PRO A 140 -9.50 -4.71 -15.51
CA PRO A 140 -8.20 -4.15 -15.85
C PRO A 140 -8.08 -3.91 -17.35
N LYS A 141 -7.66 -2.71 -17.76
CA LYS A 141 -7.31 -2.41 -19.16
C LYS A 141 -5.86 -2.01 -19.29
N GLU A 142 -5.38 -2.09 -20.53
CA GLU A 142 -4.02 -1.73 -20.86
C GLU A 142 -3.75 -0.25 -20.55
N ASN A 143 -2.58 0.05 -19.97
CA ASN A 143 -2.12 1.40 -19.62
C ASN A 143 -3.03 2.18 -18.65
N GLU A 144 -3.93 1.53 -17.90
CA GLU A 144 -4.77 2.20 -16.89
C GLU A 144 -3.98 2.64 -15.65
N ARG A 145 -2.84 1.98 -15.36
CA ARG A 145 -1.92 2.34 -14.28
C ARG A 145 -2.59 2.40 -12.89
N PHE A 146 -3.39 1.40 -12.57
CA PHE A 146 -3.99 1.23 -11.24
C PHE A 146 -2.94 1.23 -10.14
N GLY A 147 -3.20 1.99 -9.07
CA GLY A 147 -2.24 2.21 -7.98
C GLY A 147 -1.35 3.43 -8.15
N THR A 148 -1.70 4.37 -9.05
CA THR A 148 -0.93 5.61 -9.23
C THR A 148 -1.03 6.52 -8.00
N SER A 149 -2.15 6.48 -7.29
CA SER A 149 -2.30 7.10 -5.97
C SER A 149 -2.99 6.13 -5.03
N VAL A 150 -2.58 6.13 -3.77
CA VAL A 150 -3.13 5.27 -2.71
C VAL A 150 -3.29 6.05 -1.42
N SER A 151 -4.38 5.81 -0.69
CA SER A 151 -4.60 6.37 0.64
C SER A 151 -5.25 5.33 1.54
N LEU A 152 -4.59 5.01 2.66
CA LEU A 152 -5.15 4.22 3.76
C LEU A 152 -5.72 5.15 4.84
N ASN A 153 -6.81 4.72 5.48
CA ASN A 153 -7.26 5.35 6.73
C ASN A 153 -6.37 4.95 7.93
N ALA A 154 -6.62 5.53 9.10
CA ALA A 154 -5.79 5.32 10.28
C ALA A 154 -5.79 3.86 10.76
N ALA A 155 -6.91 3.15 10.65
CA ALA A 155 -6.98 1.74 11.00
C ALA A 155 -6.25 0.83 9.99
N GLY A 156 -6.21 1.23 8.71
CA GLY A 156 -5.68 0.44 7.62
C GLY A 156 -6.69 -0.57 7.07
N ASP A 157 -7.99 -0.33 7.28
CA ASP A 157 -9.12 -1.16 6.82
C ASP A 157 -9.96 -0.49 5.72
N CYS A 158 -9.64 0.76 5.35
CA CYS A 158 -10.20 1.46 4.19
C CYS A 158 -9.04 1.92 3.30
N LEU A 159 -9.06 1.52 2.04
CA LEU A 159 -8.07 1.85 1.03
C LEU A 159 -8.75 2.49 -0.18
N VAL A 160 -8.29 3.66 -0.57
CA VAL A 160 -8.62 4.26 -1.86
C VAL A 160 -7.46 4.08 -2.82
N VAL A 161 -7.77 3.65 -4.03
CA VAL A 161 -6.81 3.48 -5.12
C VAL A 161 -7.26 4.28 -6.34
N GLY A 162 -6.38 5.14 -6.83
CA GLY A 162 -6.60 5.92 -8.03
C GLY A 162 -5.95 5.35 -9.28
N MET A 163 -6.65 5.55 -10.41
CA MET A 163 -6.19 5.26 -11.76
C MET A 163 -6.91 6.18 -12.74
N GLY A 164 -6.21 6.81 -13.70
CA GLY A 164 -6.84 7.62 -14.75
C GLY A 164 -7.99 8.53 -14.26
N LYS A 165 -9.25 8.12 -14.52
CA LYS A 165 -10.50 8.83 -14.17
C LYS A 165 -11.36 8.16 -13.09
N VAL A 166 -10.89 7.07 -12.50
CA VAL A 166 -11.70 6.24 -11.60
C VAL A 166 -10.94 6.04 -10.31
N LEU A 167 -11.65 6.20 -9.19
CA LEU A 167 -11.19 5.69 -7.91
C LEU A 167 -11.99 4.46 -7.53
N TYR A 168 -11.27 3.50 -6.96
CA TYR A 168 -11.86 2.38 -6.27
C TYR A 168 -11.57 2.51 -4.79
N LEU A 169 -12.62 2.39 -3.98
CA LEU A 169 -12.53 2.28 -2.54
C LEU A 169 -12.80 0.85 -2.14
N TYR A 170 -11.81 0.29 -1.45
CA TYR A 170 -11.83 -1.03 -0.89
C TYR A 170 -11.96 -0.94 0.64
N MET A 171 -12.77 -1.82 1.20
CA MET A 171 -13.00 -1.98 2.63
C MET A 171 -12.57 -3.39 3.02
N TYR A 172 -11.78 -3.49 4.08
CA TYR A 172 -11.46 -4.75 4.72
C TYR A 172 -12.66 -5.23 5.54
N ARG A 173 -13.11 -6.46 5.26
CA ARG A 173 -14.31 -7.04 5.88
C ARG A 173 -13.92 -7.83 7.12
N LYS A 174 -14.86 -7.94 8.07
CA LYS A 174 -14.68 -8.75 9.30
C LYS A 174 -14.35 -10.23 9.04
N ARG A 175 -14.61 -10.75 7.84
CA ARG A 175 -14.29 -12.12 7.42
C ARG A 175 -12.82 -12.31 7.02
N GLY A 176 -12.01 -11.24 7.05
CA GLY A 176 -10.57 -11.29 6.78
C GLY A 176 -10.18 -10.99 5.33
N ASP A 177 -11.12 -10.50 4.51
CA ASP A 177 -10.94 -10.24 3.08
C ASP A 177 -11.25 -8.78 2.71
N TRP A 178 -10.55 -8.25 1.71
CA TRP A 178 -10.91 -7.00 1.05
C TRP A 178 -12.09 -7.24 0.10
N ASN A 179 -13.01 -6.27 -0.04
CA ASN A 179 -14.15 -6.33 -0.97
C ASN A 179 -13.78 -6.19 -2.47
N THR A 180 -12.74 -6.90 -2.92
CA THR A 180 -12.14 -6.75 -4.25
C THR A 180 -13.09 -7.03 -5.42
N SER A 181 -14.12 -7.86 -5.23
CA SER A 181 -15.12 -8.19 -6.25
C SER A 181 -16.14 -7.06 -6.50
N THR A 182 -16.40 -6.22 -5.50
CA THR A 182 -17.43 -5.18 -5.54
C THR A 182 -16.93 -3.94 -4.78
N PRO A 183 -15.87 -3.27 -5.27
CA PRO A 183 -15.41 -2.01 -4.68
C PRO A 183 -16.43 -0.91 -4.91
N ILE A 184 -16.36 0.13 -4.07
CA ILE A 184 -17.10 1.36 -4.30
C ILE A 184 -16.35 2.16 -5.36
N VAL A 185 -17.08 2.67 -6.36
CA VAL A 185 -16.50 3.34 -7.52
C VAL A 185 -16.86 4.82 -7.51
N PHE A 186 -15.87 5.67 -7.74
CA PHE A 186 -16.03 7.11 -7.97
C PHE A 186 -15.51 7.43 -9.36
N GLU A 187 -16.29 8.16 -10.13
CA GLU A 187 -15.95 8.55 -11.51
C GLU A 187 -15.92 10.07 -11.62
N ALA A 188 -15.00 10.61 -12.42
CA ALA A 188 -15.00 12.02 -12.76
C ALA A 188 -16.11 12.32 -13.79
N ASP A 189 -16.70 13.51 -13.71
CA ASP A 189 -17.65 14.00 -14.72
C ASP A 189 -16.96 14.22 -16.09
N GLY A 190 -17.52 13.63 -17.15
CA GLY A 190 -17.20 13.96 -18.54
C GLY A 190 -16.18 13.06 -19.28
N GLY A 191 -16.46 12.79 -20.56
CA GLY A 191 -15.70 11.90 -21.43
C GLY A 191 -14.34 12.45 -21.91
N LYS A 192 -13.33 11.55 -21.96
CA LYS A 192 -11.97 11.68 -22.55
C LYS A 192 -11.07 12.84 -22.05
N TYR A 193 -10.08 12.51 -21.21
CA TYR A 193 -8.83 13.29 -21.08
C TYR A 193 -7.70 12.43 -20.50
N ARG A 194 -6.44 12.82 -20.78
CA ARG A 194 -5.17 12.14 -20.47
C ARG A 194 -4.53 12.66 -19.16
N SER A 195 -3.91 11.75 -18.41
CA SER A 195 -2.65 11.91 -17.67
C SER A 195 -2.56 12.61 -16.31
N ALA A 196 -3.56 13.28 -15.75
CA ALA A 196 -3.45 13.75 -14.36
C ALA A 196 -3.95 12.67 -13.39
N ALA A 197 -3.04 12.06 -12.63
CA ALA A 197 -3.39 11.15 -11.56
C ALA A 197 -4.25 11.87 -10.52
N TRP A 198 -5.33 11.24 -10.07
CA TRP A 198 -6.12 11.78 -8.96
C TRP A 198 -5.24 11.86 -7.73
N ASN A 199 -5.14 13.03 -7.13
CA ASN A 199 -4.60 13.16 -5.78
C ASN A 199 -5.73 12.82 -4.79
N VAL A 200 -5.46 11.95 -3.84
CA VAL A 200 -6.48 11.40 -2.93
C VAL A 200 -6.02 11.47 -1.49
N SER A 201 -6.94 11.82 -0.60
CA SER A 201 -6.71 11.84 0.85
C SER A 201 -7.94 11.32 1.57
N LEU A 202 -7.80 10.26 2.37
CA LEU A 202 -8.80 9.86 3.36
C LEU A 202 -8.58 10.60 4.68
N ASP A 203 -9.65 10.76 5.45
CA ASP A 203 -9.56 11.07 6.88
C ASP A 203 -9.23 9.82 7.71
N ALA A 204 -8.99 9.97 9.01
CA ALA A 204 -8.54 8.85 9.85
C ALA A 204 -9.60 7.75 9.99
N LYS A 205 -10.89 8.11 9.96
CA LYS A 205 -11.99 7.15 10.03
C LYS A 205 -12.21 6.42 8.69
N GLY A 206 -11.84 7.04 7.57
CA GLY A 206 -12.20 6.57 6.25
C GLY A 206 -13.66 6.87 5.91
N ASP A 207 -14.20 7.97 6.44
CA ASP A 207 -15.57 8.46 6.18
C ASP A 207 -15.59 9.68 5.26
N ASN A 208 -14.46 10.39 5.11
CA ASN A 208 -14.33 11.48 4.15
C ASN A 208 -13.17 11.19 3.19
N LEU A 209 -13.43 11.39 1.90
CA LEU A 209 -12.45 11.22 0.82
C LEU A 209 -12.36 12.53 0.04
N ALA A 210 -11.24 13.23 0.19
CA ALA A 210 -10.90 14.37 -0.66
C ALA A 210 -10.22 13.88 -1.94
N VAL A 211 -10.61 14.49 -3.05
CA VAL A 211 -10.04 14.21 -4.37
C VAL A 211 -9.74 15.50 -5.11
N GLY A 212 -8.62 15.53 -5.81
CA GLY A 212 -8.26 16.58 -6.77
C GLY A 212 -8.02 15.97 -8.15
N TYR A 213 -8.65 16.51 -9.19
CA TYR A 213 -8.50 16.04 -10.56
C TYR A 213 -8.79 17.13 -11.59
N PHE A 214 -8.48 16.86 -12.86
CA PHE A 214 -8.85 17.72 -13.99
C PHE A 214 -10.09 17.19 -14.70
N THR A 215 -11.00 18.10 -15.01
CA THR A 215 -12.15 17.85 -15.86
C THR A 215 -11.76 17.84 -17.34
N ASN A 216 -12.68 17.39 -18.20
CA ASN A 216 -12.52 17.39 -19.65
C ASN A 216 -12.37 18.79 -20.27
N THR A 217 -12.74 19.86 -19.56
CA THR A 217 -12.55 21.26 -20.00
C THR A 217 -11.26 21.88 -19.46
N ASN A 218 -10.28 21.07 -19.01
CA ASN A 218 -9.05 21.52 -18.36
C ASN A 218 -9.30 22.39 -17.11
N ARG A 219 -10.45 22.23 -16.45
CA ARG A 219 -10.69 22.86 -15.15
C ARG A 219 -10.25 21.94 -14.03
N MET A 220 -9.55 22.51 -13.07
CA MET A 220 -9.23 21.84 -11.80
C MET A 220 -10.52 21.67 -11.00
N GLN A 221 -10.72 20.48 -10.44
CA GLN A 221 -11.87 20.17 -9.59
C GLN A 221 -11.38 19.53 -8.30
N VAL A 222 -11.90 20.05 -7.18
CA VAL A 222 -11.74 19.44 -5.87
C VAL A 222 -13.09 19.06 -5.32
N CYS A 223 -13.17 17.84 -4.79
CA CYS A 223 -14.39 17.28 -4.24
C CYS A 223 -14.10 16.57 -2.92
N VAL A 224 -15.05 16.61 -1.99
CA VAL A 224 -15.11 15.70 -0.85
C VAL A 224 -16.33 14.82 -1.00
N TYR A 225 -16.09 13.50 -1.05
CA TYR A 225 -17.11 12.50 -0.88
C TYR A 225 -17.21 12.14 0.60
N THR A 226 -18.43 11.91 1.08
CA THR A 226 -18.67 11.55 2.47
C THR A 226 -19.47 10.25 2.56
N ARG A 227 -19.08 9.43 3.52
CA ARG A 227 -19.83 8.27 3.98
C ARG A 227 -20.78 8.68 5.09
N THR A 228 -22.04 8.34 4.97
CA THR A 228 -23.05 8.60 6.00
C THR A 228 -23.83 7.32 6.26
N ASN A 229 -23.92 6.91 7.52
CA ASN A 229 -24.57 5.66 7.94
C ASN A 229 -24.10 4.44 7.15
N GLY A 230 -22.79 4.37 6.88
CA GLY A 230 -22.18 3.25 6.16
C GLY A 230 -22.26 3.32 4.63
N VAL A 231 -22.97 4.30 4.06
CA VAL A 231 -23.18 4.44 2.60
C VAL A 231 -22.40 5.64 2.06
N TRP A 232 -21.70 5.45 0.94
CA TRP A 232 -20.97 6.52 0.25
C TRP A 232 -21.86 7.26 -0.74
N GLY A 233 -21.92 8.59 -0.63
CA GLY A 233 -22.61 9.46 -1.59
C GLY A 233 -21.77 9.70 -2.86
N THR A 234 -21.63 8.71 -3.73
CA THR A 234 -20.71 8.78 -4.89
C THR A 234 -21.13 9.73 -6.02
N LYS A 235 -22.39 10.20 -6.03
CA LYS A 235 -22.95 11.05 -7.11
C LYS A 235 -23.22 12.49 -6.70
N SER A 236 -22.95 12.85 -5.44
CA SER A 236 -23.24 14.19 -4.93
C SER A 236 -22.12 14.63 -3.98
N PRO A 237 -20.89 14.77 -4.48
CA PRO A 237 -19.80 15.30 -3.68
C PRO A 237 -20.05 16.76 -3.32
N ILE A 238 -19.39 17.21 -2.26
CA ILE A 238 -19.23 18.63 -1.99
C ILE A 238 -18.10 19.13 -2.88
N VAL A 239 -18.40 20.08 -3.77
CA VAL A 239 -17.43 20.66 -4.71
C VAL A 239 -16.86 21.94 -4.10
N PHE A 240 -15.54 22.06 -4.14
CA PHE A 240 -14.82 23.24 -3.63
C PHE A 240 -14.43 24.12 -4.83
N PRO A 241 -14.83 25.41 -4.84
CA PRO A 241 -14.52 26.28 -5.94
C PRO A 241 -13.01 26.49 -6.04
N MET A 242 -12.49 26.40 -7.26
CA MET A 242 -11.14 26.79 -7.61
C MET A 242 -11.25 27.97 -8.58
N GLU A 243 -10.34 28.94 -8.48
CA GLU A 243 -10.27 30.01 -9.47
C GLU A 243 -9.98 29.42 -10.86
N ASP A 244 -10.63 29.95 -11.89
CA ASP A 244 -10.71 29.36 -13.23
C ASP A 244 -9.39 29.56 -14.02
N GLN A 245 -8.35 28.80 -13.66
CA GLN A 245 -6.99 28.97 -14.17
C GLN A 245 -6.77 28.13 -15.44
N HIS A 246 -7.22 28.65 -16.59
CA HIS A 246 -7.21 27.99 -17.90
C HIS A 246 -5.82 27.73 -18.52
N LYS A 247 -4.72 27.97 -17.80
CA LYS A 247 -3.38 28.08 -18.39
C LYS A 247 -2.30 27.19 -17.78
N PHE A 248 -2.57 26.49 -16.67
CA PHE A 248 -1.52 25.72 -15.98
C PHE A 248 -1.66 24.23 -16.24
N PHE A 249 -0.65 23.67 -16.93
CA PHE A 249 -0.44 22.24 -17.05
C PHE A 249 0.17 21.75 -15.72
N GLY A 250 -0.66 21.26 -14.81
CA GLY A 250 -0.26 20.96 -13.43
C GLY A 250 -1.02 19.82 -12.77
N GLY A 251 -0.75 19.56 -11.49
CA GLY A 251 -1.55 18.65 -10.65
C GLY A 251 -2.57 19.43 -9.83
N VAL A 252 -3.59 18.74 -9.30
CA VAL A 252 -4.45 19.25 -8.23
C VAL A 252 -4.13 18.44 -6.99
N TYR A 253 -3.72 19.11 -5.92
CA TYR A 253 -3.27 18.47 -4.69
C TYR A 253 -4.28 18.74 -3.58
N VAL A 254 -4.58 17.70 -2.80
CA VAL A 254 -5.54 17.77 -1.70
C VAL A 254 -4.96 17.07 -0.48
N SER A 255 -5.25 17.58 0.72
CA SER A 255 -4.86 16.93 1.97
C SER A 255 -5.89 17.18 3.07
N LEU A 256 -6.40 16.11 3.68
CA LEU A 256 -7.36 16.16 4.78
C LEU A 256 -6.70 15.94 6.14
N SER A 257 -7.23 16.61 7.17
CA SER A 257 -6.94 16.28 8.56
C SER A 257 -7.54 14.92 8.93
N ALA A 258 -7.03 14.30 10.00
CA ALA A 258 -7.57 13.05 10.53
C ALA A 258 -9.04 13.17 10.95
N ALA A 259 -9.45 14.33 11.44
CA ALA A 259 -10.84 14.59 11.82
C ALA A 259 -11.77 14.81 10.61
N GLY A 260 -11.23 15.00 9.40
CA GLY A 260 -12.02 15.28 8.20
C GLY A 260 -12.68 16.66 8.23
N ASP A 261 -12.08 17.61 8.96
CA ASP A 261 -12.61 18.95 9.22
C ASP A 261 -11.73 20.10 8.69
N CYS A 262 -10.52 19.79 8.23
CA CYS A 262 -9.62 20.73 7.59
C CYS A 262 -9.18 20.11 6.27
N LEU A 263 -9.39 20.84 5.18
CA LEU A 263 -9.02 20.46 3.83
C LEU A 263 -8.11 21.54 3.27
N VAL A 264 -6.89 21.17 2.90
CA VAL A 264 -6.01 22.05 2.12
C VAL A 264 -6.06 21.61 0.68
N VAL A 265 -6.13 22.58 -0.21
CA VAL A 265 -6.18 22.37 -1.65
C VAL A 265 -5.26 23.34 -2.34
N GLY A 266 -4.65 22.89 -3.43
CA GLY A 266 -4.02 23.82 -4.36
C GLY A 266 -3.70 23.15 -5.69
N GLY A 267 -3.32 23.99 -6.66
CA GLY A 267 -2.81 23.55 -7.95
C GLY A 267 -1.49 24.25 -8.25
N ASN A 268 -1.11 24.35 -9.53
CA ASN A 268 0.06 25.10 -9.95
C ASN A 268 -0.21 26.62 -9.91
N THR A 269 -0.35 27.16 -8.69
CA THR A 269 -0.66 28.56 -8.41
C THR A 269 0.23 29.08 -7.27
N TYR A 270 0.27 30.41 -7.10
CA TYR A 270 1.03 31.08 -6.02
C TYR A 270 0.30 31.05 -4.67
N THR A 271 -0.96 30.61 -4.67
CA THR A 271 -1.84 30.52 -3.51
C THR A 271 -2.45 29.14 -3.41
N PHE A 272 -2.86 28.78 -2.20
CA PHE A 272 -3.58 27.56 -1.87
C PHE A 272 -4.62 27.89 -0.80
N ASP A 273 -5.72 27.14 -0.82
CA ASP A 273 -6.89 27.44 -0.02
C ASP A 273 -7.02 26.40 1.11
N VAL A 274 -7.35 26.89 2.31
CA VAL A 274 -7.67 26.05 3.47
C VAL A 274 -9.15 26.20 3.79
N TYR A 275 -9.88 25.11 3.64
CA TYR A 275 -11.30 25.00 3.95
C TYR A 275 -11.48 24.36 5.33
N THR A 276 -12.44 24.87 6.09
CA THR A 276 -12.80 24.34 7.41
C THR A 276 -14.23 23.82 7.40
N ARG A 277 -14.44 22.70 8.11
CA ARG A 277 -15.75 22.11 8.37
C ARG A 277 -16.12 22.30 9.82
N THR A 278 -17.28 22.89 10.07
CA THR A 278 -17.80 23.11 11.43
C THR A 278 -19.18 22.48 11.54
N ASN A 279 -19.42 21.67 12.57
CA ASN A 279 -20.70 20.97 12.79
C ASN A 279 -21.19 20.20 11.55
N GLY A 280 -20.26 19.57 10.83
CA GLY A 280 -20.57 18.76 9.65
C GLY A 280 -20.73 19.56 8.34
N ILE A 281 -20.65 20.90 8.37
CA ILE A 281 -20.83 21.78 7.21
C ILE A 281 -19.49 22.38 6.79
N TRP A 282 -19.15 22.27 5.50
CA TRP A 282 -17.96 22.92 4.93
C TRP A 282 -18.27 24.37 4.57
N ASP A 283 -17.42 25.31 4.98
CA ASP A 283 -17.45 26.68 4.46
C ASP A 283 -16.71 26.75 3.13
N THR A 284 -17.41 26.42 2.04
CA THR A 284 -16.83 26.45 0.69
C THR A 284 -16.73 27.84 0.08
N LYS A 285 -17.22 28.88 0.77
CA LYS A 285 -17.28 30.26 0.23
C LYS A 285 -16.20 31.17 0.80
N ASN A 286 -15.75 30.90 2.03
CA ASN A 286 -14.74 31.71 2.70
C ASN A 286 -13.52 30.86 3.08
N PRO A 287 -12.73 30.35 2.11
CA PRO A 287 -11.47 29.70 2.42
C PRO A 287 -10.48 30.68 3.05
N ILE A 288 -9.62 30.17 3.92
CA ILE A 288 -8.42 30.89 4.31
C ILE A 288 -7.43 30.76 3.15
N LYS A 289 -7.05 31.89 2.55
CA LYS A 289 -6.07 31.93 1.46
C LYS A 289 -4.67 32.06 2.03
N LEU A 290 -3.81 31.10 1.71
CA LEU A 290 -2.38 31.14 2.01
C LEU A 290 -1.61 31.20 0.69
N GLY A 291 -0.36 31.66 0.72
CA GLY A 291 0.43 31.78 -0.50
C GLY A 291 1.87 32.16 -0.24
N PHE A 292 2.66 32.25 -1.30
CA PHE A 292 4.07 32.60 -1.22
C PHE A 292 4.27 34.11 -1.31
N PHE A 293 5.30 34.63 -0.62
CA PHE A 293 5.62 36.05 -0.66
C PHE A 293 6.21 36.54 -1.99
N ASN A 294 6.64 35.62 -2.89
CA ASN A 294 7.25 35.95 -4.16
C ASN A 294 6.37 35.47 -5.32
N SER A 295 6.08 36.37 -6.27
CA SER A 295 5.18 36.18 -7.42
C SER A 295 5.73 35.29 -8.55
N GLY A 296 6.79 34.52 -8.29
CA GLY A 296 7.43 33.60 -9.25
C GLY A 296 7.40 32.13 -8.82
N ASN A 297 6.71 31.83 -7.72
CA ASN A 297 6.72 30.53 -7.06
C ASN A 297 5.55 29.62 -7.44
N GLU A 298 5.78 28.58 -8.24
CA GLU A 298 4.74 27.61 -8.57
C GLU A 298 4.66 26.51 -7.50
N MET A 299 3.47 26.27 -6.95
CA MET A 299 3.24 25.15 -6.04
C MET A 299 3.20 23.82 -6.79
N VAL A 300 3.86 22.80 -6.24
CA VAL A 300 3.93 21.47 -6.86
C VAL A 300 3.47 20.35 -5.94
N THR A 301 3.37 20.52 -4.61
CA THR A 301 2.75 19.52 -3.72
C THR A 301 2.36 20.12 -2.37
N ILE A 302 1.39 19.49 -1.69
CA ILE A 302 0.94 19.86 -0.34
C ILE A 302 0.84 18.63 0.57
N CYS A 303 1.03 18.83 1.87
CA CYS A 303 0.78 17.83 2.89
C CYS A 303 0.32 18.51 4.18
N LEU A 304 -0.87 18.15 4.67
CA LEU A 304 -1.39 18.54 5.96
C LEU A 304 -1.11 17.45 6.99
N SER A 305 -0.69 17.84 8.19
CA SER A 305 -0.61 16.96 9.36
C SER A 305 -1.99 16.46 9.79
N ALA A 306 -2.04 15.30 10.45
CA ALA A 306 -3.31 14.71 10.89
C ALA A 306 -4.07 15.64 11.86
N SER A 307 -3.37 16.39 12.71
CA SER A 307 -3.95 17.39 13.60
C SER A 307 -4.57 18.60 12.88
N GLY A 308 -4.26 18.81 11.60
CA GLY A 308 -4.70 19.97 10.84
C GLY A 308 -3.97 21.28 11.18
N ASN A 309 -2.89 21.22 11.97
CA ASN A 309 -2.20 22.40 12.52
C ASN A 309 -0.81 22.68 11.93
N CYS A 310 -0.33 21.82 11.04
CA CYS A 310 0.93 22.00 10.34
C CYS A 310 0.73 21.61 8.87
N LEU A 311 1.15 22.49 7.97
CA LEU A 311 1.01 22.34 6.52
C LEU A 311 2.37 22.55 5.88
N ALA A 312 2.83 21.55 5.12
CA ALA A 312 4.02 21.64 4.30
C ALA A 312 3.64 21.78 2.83
N VAL A 313 4.30 22.70 2.13
CA VAL A 313 4.04 23.01 0.72
C VAL A 313 5.37 23.12 -0.01
N HIS A 314 5.48 22.50 -1.18
CA HIS A 314 6.64 22.66 -2.06
C HIS A 314 6.35 23.71 -3.13
N SER A 315 7.35 24.54 -3.37
CA SER A 315 7.33 25.57 -4.39
C SER A 315 8.63 25.55 -5.20
N VAL A 316 8.49 25.89 -6.48
CA VAL A 316 9.61 26.13 -7.39
C VAL A 316 9.79 27.63 -7.61
N ASP A 317 10.98 28.21 -7.37
CA ASP A 317 11.29 29.61 -7.66
C ASP A 317 11.98 29.73 -9.02
N ASP A 318 11.28 30.31 -10.01
CA ASP A 318 11.80 30.52 -11.36
C ASP A 318 12.78 31.70 -11.47
N SER A 319 12.87 32.56 -10.45
CA SER A 319 13.62 33.82 -10.50
C SER A 319 15.10 33.69 -10.12
N TYR A 320 15.55 32.56 -9.54
CA TYR A 320 16.93 32.38 -9.07
C TYR A 320 17.50 30.97 -9.37
N LYS A 321 18.66 30.92 -10.04
CA LYS A 321 19.57 29.76 -9.95
C LYS A 321 20.63 30.09 -8.90
N PRO A 322 20.89 29.21 -7.91
CA PRO A 322 20.75 27.75 -7.99
C PRO A 322 19.61 27.11 -7.16
N GLU A 323 18.89 27.86 -6.32
CA GLU A 323 17.93 27.29 -5.36
C GLU A 323 16.49 27.23 -5.88
N ARG A 324 16.25 26.44 -6.94
CA ARG A 324 14.93 26.35 -7.58
C ARG A 324 13.84 25.71 -6.73
N ASN A 325 14.15 24.95 -5.69
CA ASN A 325 13.14 24.23 -4.89
C ASN A 325 13.15 24.76 -3.46
N THR A 326 11.99 25.04 -2.88
CA THR A 326 11.86 25.39 -1.46
C THR A 326 10.64 24.71 -0.87
N VAL A 327 10.78 24.17 0.34
CA VAL A 327 9.63 23.70 1.12
C VAL A 327 9.27 24.77 2.16
N TYR A 328 8.00 25.13 2.20
CA TYR A 328 7.43 26.10 3.13
C TYR A 328 6.56 25.36 4.14
N VAL A 329 6.76 25.65 5.43
CA VAL A 329 5.96 25.08 6.52
C VAL A 329 5.19 26.17 7.22
N TYR A 330 3.87 26.04 7.19
CA TYR A 330 2.92 26.91 7.88
C TYR A 330 2.42 26.22 9.14
N THR A 331 2.22 26.99 10.20
CA THR A 331 1.69 26.48 11.46
C THR A 331 0.39 27.18 11.82
N ARG A 332 -0.55 26.42 12.36
CA ARG A 332 -1.83 26.92 12.85
C ARG A 332 -1.85 26.87 14.36
N THR A 333 -2.15 27.99 15.00
CA THR A 333 -2.30 28.08 16.46
C THR A 333 -3.64 28.72 16.78
N ASN A 334 -4.44 28.06 17.62
CA ASN A 334 -5.77 28.54 18.04
C ASN A 334 -6.69 28.92 16.86
N GLY A 335 -6.63 28.14 15.77
CA GLY A 335 -7.46 28.37 14.58
C GLY A 335 -6.87 29.34 13.54
N THR A 336 -5.79 30.04 13.86
CA THR A 336 -5.14 31.03 12.97
C THR A 336 -3.85 30.48 12.38
N TRP A 337 -3.66 30.62 11.07
CA TRP A 337 -2.41 30.27 10.39
C TRP A 337 -1.39 31.41 10.51
N ASP A 338 -0.15 31.07 10.83
CA ASP A 338 0.97 32.01 10.69
C ASP A 338 1.31 32.17 9.21
N GLU A 339 1.09 33.37 8.69
CA GLU A 339 1.39 33.73 7.30
C GLU A 339 2.88 33.81 7.02
N ARG A 340 3.77 33.73 8.04
CA ARG A 340 5.23 33.68 7.88
C ARG A 340 5.73 32.23 7.94
N PRO A 341 5.72 31.48 6.83
CA PRO A 341 6.21 30.12 6.79
C PRO A 341 7.70 30.03 7.07
N ILE A 342 8.08 28.91 7.68
CA ILE A 342 9.47 28.51 7.82
C ILE A 342 9.92 27.88 6.50
N LYS A 343 11.08 28.30 6.00
CA LYS A 343 11.61 27.90 4.70
C LYS A 343 12.68 26.83 4.88
N PHE A 344 12.60 25.78 4.09
CA PHE A 344 13.55 24.68 4.04
C PHE A 344 14.18 24.68 2.65
N LYS A 345 15.47 25.00 2.61
CA LYS A 345 16.27 24.97 1.39
C LYS A 345 16.74 23.54 1.11
N PRO A 346 16.97 23.18 -0.16
CA PRO A 346 17.54 21.89 -0.51
C PRO A 346 18.96 21.81 0.05
N PRO A 347 19.32 20.72 0.76
CA PRO A 347 20.71 20.45 1.12
C PRO A 347 21.60 20.41 -0.14
N GLU A 348 22.88 20.79 -0.03
CA GLU A 348 23.82 20.85 -1.16
C GLU A 348 23.91 19.53 -1.95
N ASP A 349 23.71 18.42 -1.25
CA ASP A 349 23.86 17.08 -1.78
C ASP A 349 22.53 16.44 -2.22
N SER A 350 21.44 17.21 -2.24
CA SER A 350 20.11 16.76 -2.63
C SER A 350 19.93 16.64 -4.15
N SER A 351 18.93 15.86 -4.57
CA SER A 351 18.56 15.75 -5.99
C SER A 351 17.77 16.96 -6.48
N SER A 352 17.75 17.17 -7.80
CA SER A 352 16.96 18.21 -8.49
C SER A 352 15.47 18.22 -8.12
N GLY A 353 14.90 17.09 -7.72
CA GLY A 353 13.50 16.94 -7.32
C GLY A 353 13.19 17.22 -5.85
N PHE A 354 14.13 17.73 -5.04
CA PHE A 354 13.89 17.99 -3.61
C PHE A 354 12.57 18.76 -3.38
N GLY A 355 11.75 18.28 -2.44
CA GLY A 355 10.50 18.93 -2.06
C GLY A 355 9.27 18.39 -2.79
N LYS A 356 9.42 17.72 -3.94
CA LYS A 356 8.27 17.22 -4.72
C LYS A 356 7.46 16.13 -4.02
N VAL A 357 8.04 15.48 -3.02
CA VAL A 357 7.36 14.47 -2.18
C VAL A 357 7.49 14.89 -0.72
N LEU A 358 6.36 14.99 -0.02
CA LEU A 358 6.29 15.44 1.36
C LEU A 358 5.47 14.47 2.21
N SER A 359 5.85 14.31 3.48
CA SER A 359 5.00 13.68 4.50
C SER A 359 5.23 14.32 5.86
N LEU A 360 4.14 14.67 6.53
CA LEU A 360 4.12 15.04 7.94
C LEU A 360 3.64 13.86 8.80
N ASN A 361 4.07 13.81 10.05
CA ASN A 361 3.41 12.98 11.07
C ASN A 361 2.14 13.66 11.62
N ALA A 362 1.46 13.04 12.59
CA ALA A 362 0.18 13.51 13.08
C ALA A 362 0.24 14.89 13.76
N GLU A 363 1.24 15.10 14.61
CA GLU A 363 1.46 16.36 15.34
C GLU A 363 2.10 17.45 14.45
N GLY A 364 2.63 17.06 13.29
CA GLY A 364 3.31 17.98 12.39
C GLY A 364 4.62 18.52 12.95
N ASP A 365 5.27 17.78 13.85
CA ASP A 365 6.61 18.06 14.38
C ASP A 365 7.71 17.29 13.66
N ARG A 366 7.36 16.37 12.75
CA ARG A 366 8.29 15.67 11.87
C ARG A 366 7.87 15.82 10.42
N LEU A 367 8.77 16.33 9.59
CA LEU A 367 8.58 16.52 8.15
C LEU A 367 9.62 15.70 7.41
N VAL A 368 9.16 14.83 6.52
CA VAL A 368 10.02 14.12 5.59
C VAL A 368 9.88 14.72 4.20
N VAL A 369 11.01 15.00 3.59
CA VAL A 369 11.14 15.56 2.25
C VAL A 369 11.91 14.57 1.38
N GLY A 370 11.29 14.18 0.27
CA GLY A 370 11.88 13.32 -0.76
C GLY A 370 11.96 14.05 -2.09
N ALA A 371 12.18 13.26 -3.14
CA ALA A 371 12.27 13.74 -4.50
C ALA A 371 11.62 12.75 -5.46
N ASP A 372 10.72 13.27 -6.29
CA ASP A 372 10.19 12.56 -7.45
C ASP A 372 10.71 13.25 -8.71
N ASP A 373 11.34 12.48 -9.59
CA ASP A 373 11.93 13.00 -10.83
C ASP A 373 11.64 12.01 -11.95
N ASP A 374 11.46 12.53 -13.16
CA ASP A 374 11.12 11.73 -14.34
C ASP A 374 12.32 10.92 -14.85
N LEU A 375 13.51 11.20 -14.29
CA LEU A 375 14.77 10.54 -14.62
C LEU A 375 15.27 9.70 -13.43
N PRO A 376 15.97 8.58 -13.70
CA PRO A 376 16.57 7.77 -12.65
C PRO A 376 17.53 8.60 -11.79
N ILE A 377 17.16 8.84 -10.53
CA ILE A 377 18.08 9.42 -9.55
C ILE A 377 18.91 8.29 -8.98
N MET A 378 20.20 8.28 -9.34
CA MET A 378 21.22 7.48 -8.67
C MET A 378 21.51 8.10 -7.31
N ASN A 379 21.52 7.32 -6.24
CA ASN A 379 21.75 7.80 -4.87
C ASN A 379 20.74 8.85 -4.40
N GLY A 380 19.45 8.63 -4.69
CA GLY A 380 18.36 9.44 -4.16
C GLY A 380 18.41 9.54 -2.62
N LYS A 381 18.01 10.69 -2.09
CA LYS A 381 18.07 11.00 -0.66
C LYS A 381 16.72 11.46 -0.15
N VAL A 382 16.45 11.11 1.09
CA VAL A 382 15.27 11.55 1.83
C VAL A 382 15.75 12.22 3.12
N TYR A 383 15.14 13.34 3.48
CA TYR A 383 15.55 14.16 4.62
C TYR A 383 14.39 14.27 5.62
N LEU A 384 14.64 13.98 6.88
CA LEU A 384 13.70 14.14 7.99
C LEU A 384 14.13 15.32 8.85
N TYR A 385 13.27 16.31 8.91
CA TYR A 385 13.39 17.48 9.78
C TYR A 385 12.52 17.29 11.02
N THR A 386 12.97 17.82 12.15
CA THR A 386 12.26 17.72 13.43
C THR A 386 12.05 19.11 14.03
N ARG A 387 10.87 19.33 14.59
CA ARG A 387 10.51 20.52 15.35
C ARG A 387 10.52 20.19 16.84
N THR A 388 11.35 20.90 17.59
CA THR A 388 11.46 20.75 19.05
C THR A 388 11.18 22.09 19.70
N ASN A 389 10.27 22.11 20.69
CA ASN A 389 9.89 23.33 21.42
C ASN A 389 9.46 24.51 20.49
N GLY A 390 8.78 24.19 19.39
CA GLY A 390 8.30 25.18 18.42
C GLY A 390 9.31 25.56 17.33
N THR A 391 10.56 25.15 17.43
CA THR A 391 11.63 25.49 16.47
C THR A 391 11.98 24.29 15.60
N TRP A 392 12.00 24.48 14.28
CA TRP A 392 12.50 23.47 13.34
C TRP A 392 14.02 23.50 13.26
N ASP A 393 14.66 22.33 13.33
CA ASP A 393 16.06 22.17 12.95
C ASP A 393 16.15 22.01 11.44
N THR A 394 16.36 23.13 10.72
CA THR A 394 16.47 23.17 9.27
C THR A 394 17.85 22.81 8.76
N GLU A 395 18.87 22.86 9.61
CA GLU A 395 20.28 22.73 9.23
C GLU A 395 20.81 21.30 9.42
N ASN A 396 20.24 20.52 10.34
CA ASN A 396 20.71 19.17 10.65
C ASN A 396 19.62 18.09 10.45
N PRO A 397 19.06 17.94 9.23
CA PRO A 397 18.12 16.87 8.97
C PRO A 397 18.76 15.49 9.11
N ILE A 398 17.97 14.52 9.56
CA ILE A 398 18.35 13.11 9.46
C ILE A 398 18.23 12.71 7.99
N LYS A 399 19.33 12.23 7.41
CA LYS A 399 19.41 11.84 6.01
C LYS A 399 19.31 10.32 5.85
N PHE A 400 18.42 9.90 4.96
CA PHE A 400 18.24 8.53 4.53
C PHE A 400 18.76 8.37 3.10
N SER A 401 19.48 7.29 2.86
CA SER A 401 19.95 6.88 1.53
C SER A 401 19.51 5.42 1.30
N ALA A 402 19.44 5.02 0.03
CA ALA A 402 19.28 3.61 -0.30
C ALA A 402 20.45 2.77 0.27
N PRO A 403 20.19 1.60 0.87
CA PRO A 403 21.25 0.73 1.40
C PRO A 403 22.20 0.17 0.34
N ALA A 404 21.75 0.04 -0.91
CA ALA A 404 22.52 -0.51 -2.01
C ALA A 404 22.67 0.51 -3.16
N SER A 405 23.80 0.48 -3.85
CA SER A 405 24.18 1.46 -4.87
C SER A 405 23.47 1.29 -6.22
N ASP A 406 22.85 0.14 -6.47
CA ASP A 406 22.06 -0.16 -7.66
C ASP A 406 20.63 0.40 -7.59
N VAL A 407 20.23 0.92 -6.42
CA VAL A 407 18.88 1.42 -6.19
C VAL A 407 18.70 2.80 -6.80
N THR A 408 17.68 2.92 -7.66
CA THR A 408 17.29 4.18 -8.30
C THR A 408 15.95 4.69 -7.80
N TYR A 409 15.72 6.00 -7.96
CA TYR A 409 14.48 6.68 -7.55
C TYR A 409 14.16 6.57 -6.05
N PHE A 410 15.15 6.35 -5.20
CA PHE A 410 14.94 6.34 -3.75
C PHE A 410 14.39 7.71 -3.31
N GLY A 411 13.21 7.71 -2.69
CA GLY A 411 12.53 8.93 -2.24
C GLY A 411 11.39 9.43 -3.13
N ARG A 412 11.06 8.71 -4.22
CA ARG A 412 9.95 9.07 -5.14
C ARG A 412 8.55 8.95 -4.53
N ALA A 413 8.44 8.19 -3.44
CA ALA A 413 7.22 8.07 -2.66
C ALA A 413 7.62 7.92 -1.20
N ILE A 414 7.02 8.69 -0.29
CA ILE A 414 7.36 8.64 1.14
C ILE A 414 6.09 8.69 1.96
N LYS A 415 6.08 8.02 3.11
CA LYS A 415 5.02 8.17 4.10
C LYS A 415 5.55 7.94 5.51
N LEU A 416 5.27 8.88 6.41
CA LEU A 416 5.40 8.70 7.85
C LEU A 416 4.11 8.09 8.43
N ASN A 417 4.25 7.30 9.49
CA ASN A 417 3.12 6.98 10.36
C ASN A 417 2.79 8.16 11.29
N ASP A 418 1.67 8.10 12.00
CA ASP A 418 1.18 9.20 12.84
C ASP A 418 2.19 9.59 13.94
N ALA A 419 2.87 8.61 14.54
CA ALA A 419 3.88 8.85 15.57
C ALA A 419 5.19 9.42 14.99
N GLY A 420 5.39 9.34 13.67
CA GLY A 420 6.61 9.77 12.99
C GLY A 420 7.85 8.93 13.32
N ASN A 421 7.65 7.70 13.84
CA ASN A 421 8.72 6.75 14.17
C ASN A 421 8.83 5.59 13.16
N ARG A 422 8.00 5.58 12.13
CA ARG A 422 8.12 4.67 10.98
C ARG A 422 8.02 5.45 9.69
N LEU A 423 8.91 5.12 8.75
CA LEU A 423 9.03 5.78 7.45
C LEU A 423 9.07 4.72 6.35
N ALA A 424 8.10 4.76 5.43
CA ALA A 424 8.15 4.02 4.18
C ALA A 424 8.74 4.90 3.07
N VAL A 425 9.70 4.37 2.31
CA VAL A 425 10.36 5.04 1.18
C VAL A 425 10.30 4.14 -0.05
N GLY A 426 9.60 4.59 -1.08
CA GLY A 426 9.55 3.96 -2.39
C GLY A 426 10.81 4.23 -3.21
N ALA A 427 11.18 3.22 -4.00
CA ALA A 427 12.25 3.23 -4.98
C ALA A 427 11.84 2.39 -6.20
N ALA A 428 12.71 2.26 -7.20
CA ALA A 428 12.48 1.34 -8.32
C ALA A 428 12.40 -0.11 -7.85
N SER A 429 11.27 -0.77 -8.12
CA SER A 429 10.98 -2.19 -7.79
C SER A 429 11.01 -2.55 -6.31
N ARG A 430 11.07 -1.58 -5.41
CA ARG A 430 11.16 -1.86 -3.98
C ARG A 430 10.68 -0.71 -3.11
N VAL A 431 10.39 -1.04 -1.85
CA VAL A 431 10.08 -0.09 -0.78
C VAL A 431 10.96 -0.45 0.42
N TYR A 432 11.54 0.57 1.05
CA TYR A 432 12.26 0.45 2.32
C TYR A 432 11.39 0.95 3.45
N VAL A 433 11.33 0.20 4.55
CA VAL A 433 10.67 0.64 5.79
C VAL A 433 11.71 0.80 6.88
N TYR A 434 11.85 2.03 7.34
CA TYR A 434 12.70 2.41 8.45
C TYR A 434 11.87 2.51 9.73
N ASN A 435 12.44 2.04 10.83
CA ASN A 435 11.90 2.06 12.16
C ASN A 435 12.82 2.86 13.07
N CYS A 436 12.25 3.75 13.87
CA CYS A 436 12.93 4.49 14.91
C CYS A 436 12.58 3.88 16.28
N LEU A 437 13.60 3.43 17.00
CA LEU A 437 13.47 2.95 18.38
C LEU A 437 14.49 3.70 19.25
N ASN A 438 14.02 4.32 20.34
CA ASN A 438 14.85 5.13 21.24
C ASN A 438 15.68 6.19 20.49
N ASP A 439 15.00 6.94 19.61
CA ASP A 439 15.58 7.98 18.74
C ASP A 439 16.69 7.50 17.78
N LYS A 440 16.78 6.19 17.55
CA LYS A 440 17.71 5.59 16.59
C LYS A 440 16.95 4.91 15.47
N TRP A 441 17.21 5.37 14.24
CA TRP A 441 16.71 4.74 13.02
C TRP A 441 17.58 3.55 12.64
N ASN A 442 16.97 2.46 12.16
CA ASN A 442 17.65 1.28 11.63
C ASN A 442 18.23 1.51 10.22
N MET A 443 19.06 2.55 10.05
CA MET A 443 19.57 3.00 8.75
C MET A 443 20.32 1.92 7.96
N GLU A 444 21.06 1.06 8.67
CA GLU A 444 21.91 0.02 8.07
C GLU A 444 21.11 -1.21 7.62
N THR A 445 19.99 -1.48 8.30
CA THR A 445 19.17 -2.68 8.09
C THR A 445 17.68 -2.34 8.07
N PRO A 446 17.23 -1.49 7.11
CA PRO A 446 15.82 -1.27 6.92
C PRO A 446 15.13 -2.55 6.43
N ILE A 447 13.82 -2.62 6.62
CA ILE A 447 13.02 -3.70 6.04
C ILE A 447 12.91 -3.42 4.55
N GLU A 448 13.44 -4.31 3.71
CA GLU A 448 13.34 -4.21 2.25
C GLU A 448 12.19 -5.07 1.72
N ILE A 449 11.28 -4.42 1.00
CA ILE A 449 10.14 -5.05 0.34
C ILE A 449 10.35 -4.93 -1.17
N LEU A 450 10.76 -6.03 -1.81
CA LEU A 450 10.89 -6.12 -3.27
C LEU A 450 9.52 -6.36 -3.93
N ASP A 451 9.39 -5.93 -5.18
CA ASP A 451 8.23 -6.18 -6.04
C ASP A 451 7.85 -7.67 -6.05
N PRO A 452 6.63 -8.03 -5.57
CA PRO A 452 6.19 -9.42 -5.52
C PRO A 452 6.00 -10.08 -6.89
N SER A 453 5.89 -9.31 -7.97
CA SER A 453 5.69 -9.85 -9.32
C SER A 453 6.92 -10.56 -9.87
N GLY A 454 8.12 -10.23 -9.37
CA GLY A 454 9.38 -10.78 -9.85
C GLY A 454 9.71 -10.43 -11.31
N ASN A 455 8.93 -9.55 -11.96
CA ASN A 455 9.11 -9.21 -13.36
C ASN A 455 10.23 -8.17 -13.53
N SER A 456 11.38 -8.60 -14.06
CA SER A 456 12.52 -7.74 -14.35
C SER A 456 12.24 -6.69 -15.44
N ASP A 457 11.15 -6.83 -16.20
CA ASP A 457 10.83 -5.90 -17.29
C ASP A 457 10.03 -4.67 -16.78
N ASN A 458 9.55 -4.71 -15.53
CA ASN A 458 8.67 -3.70 -14.93
C ASN A 458 9.35 -2.88 -13.83
N LEU A 459 10.64 -2.58 -13.99
CA LEU A 459 11.50 -2.11 -12.88
C LEU A 459 11.04 -0.81 -12.19
N ASN A 460 10.19 -0.03 -12.84
CA ASN A 460 9.80 1.29 -12.37
C ASN A 460 8.37 1.36 -11.81
N GLY A 461 7.60 0.27 -11.81
CA GLY A 461 6.19 0.27 -11.42
C GLY A 461 5.94 0.23 -9.92
N PHE A 462 6.49 -0.78 -9.24
CA PHE A 462 6.30 -1.00 -7.79
C PHE A 462 7.06 0.03 -6.95
N GLY A 463 6.39 0.62 -5.96
CA GLY A 463 6.96 1.66 -5.10
C GLY A 463 6.78 3.09 -5.61
N LYS A 464 5.89 3.33 -6.59
CA LYS A 464 5.54 4.68 -7.07
C LYS A 464 4.55 5.42 -6.16
N ALA A 465 3.77 4.69 -5.38
CA ALA A 465 2.85 5.26 -4.41
C ALA A 465 2.90 4.40 -3.14
N VAL A 466 2.94 5.04 -1.98
CA VAL A 466 2.97 4.34 -0.68
C VAL A 466 1.98 5.00 0.28
N SER A 467 1.34 4.20 1.11
CA SER A 467 0.49 4.69 2.21
C SER A 467 0.67 3.81 3.44
N LEU A 468 0.67 4.42 4.62
CA LEU A 468 0.76 3.75 5.91
C LEU A 468 -0.49 4.04 6.73
N ASN A 469 -0.94 3.06 7.50
CA ASN A 469 -1.91 3.31 8.56
C ASN A 469 -1.25 4.03 9.75
N LYS A 470 -2.05 4.44 10.74
CA LYS A 470 -1.61 5.21 11.92
C LYS A 470 -0.41 4.58 12.64
N LEU A 471 -0.42 3.26 12.79
CA LEU A 471 0.64 2.53 13.49
C LEU A 471 1.87 2.27 12.62
N GLY A 472 1.76 2.37 11.29
CA GLY A 472 2.81 1.96 10.36
C GLY A 472 2.99 0.44 10.28
N THR A 473 1.93 -0.32 10.56
CA THR A 473 1.91 -1.79 10.48
C THR A 473 1.28 -2.30 9.19
N ASN A 474 0.39 -1.52 8.58
CA ASN A 474 -0.18 -1.80 7.27
C ASN A 474 0.40 -0.82 6.26
N LEU A 475 0.93 -1.35 5.15
CA LEU A 475 1.55 -0.60 4.07
C LEU A 475 0.87 -0.96 2.74
N ALA A 476 0.27 0.03 2.07
CA ALA A 476 -0.18 -0.10 0.70
C ALA A 476 0.90 0.41 -0.26
N VAL A 477 1.19 -0.35 -1.31
CA VAL A 477 2.20 -0.01 -2.33
C VAL A 477 1.60 -0.14 -3.73
N GLY A 478 1.64 0.95 -4.49
CA GLY A 478 1.27 0.97 -5.90
C GLY A 478 2.32 0.33 -6.80
N ALA A 479 1.86 -0.47 -7.77
CA ALA A 479 2.64 -1.14 -8.80
C ALA A 479 2.06 -0.85 -10.18
N VAL A 480 2.23 0.40 -10.65
CA VAL A 480 1.48 0.94 -11.78
C VAL A 480 1.77 0.26 -13.12
N SER A 481 2.94 -0.37 -13.26
CA SER A 481 3.33 -1.10 -14.48
C SER A 481 2.97 -2.59 -14.43
N ALA A 482 2.29 -3.05 -13.39
CA ALA A 482 1.96 -4.46 -13.25
C ALA A 482 1.05 -4.95 -14.39
N LYS A 483 1.40 -6.10 -14.97
CA LYS A 483 0.56 -6.82 -15.94
C LYS A 483 -0.56 -7.56 -15.19
N VAL A 484 -1.78 -7.54 -15.73
CA VAL A 484 -2.94 -8.26 -15.19
C VAL A 484 -3.60 -9.05 -16.31
N GLY A 485 -3.50 -10.38 -16.27
CA GLY A 485 -3.93 -11.21 -17.40
C GLY A 485 -3.16 -10.84 -18.68
N SER A 486 -3.88 -10.50 -19.75
CA SER A 486 -3.30 -9.99 -21.00
C SER A 486 -3.03 -8.48 -21.00
N ALA A 487 -3.57 -7.71 -20.05
CA ALA A 487 -3.45 -6.25 -20.02
C ALA A 487 -2.10 -5.80 -19.47
N LEU A 488 -1.29 -5.16 -20.32
CA LEU A 488 0.00 -4.55 -19.97
C LEU A 488 -0.22 -3.21 -19.24
N GLU A 489 0.64 -2.89 -18.26
CA GLU A 489 0.53 -1.65 -17.47
C GLU A 489 -0.87 -1.37 -16.89
N ALA A 490 -1.65 -2.43 -16.62
CA ALA A 490 -2.96 -2.28 -16.00
C ALA A 490 -2.83 -1.80 -14.55
N GLY A 491 -1.74 -2.18 -13.88
CA GLY A 491 -1.41 -1.76 -12.52
C GLY A 491 -2.00 -2.67 -11.44
N ALA A 492 -1.42 -2.59 -10.25
CA ALA A 492 -1.85 -3.32 -9.07
C ALA A 492 -1.51 -2.51 -7.80
N VAL A 493 -2.15 -2.85 -6.67
CA VAL A 493 -1.74 -2.41 -5.34
C VAL A 493 -1.47 -3.63 -4.48
N TYR A 494 -0.37 -3.61 -3.75
CA TYR A 494 -0.02 -4.63 -2.77
C TYR A 494 -0.20 -4.06 -1.36
N ILE A 495 -0.90 -4.79 -0.51
CA ILE A 495 -1.09 -4.44 0.89
C ILE A 495 -0.29 -5.42 1.72
N PHE A 496 0.67 -4.90 2.48
CA PHE A 496 1.49 -5.64 3.42
C PHE A 496 0.98 -5.36 4.82
N GLU A 497 0.51 -6.39 5.51
CA GLU A 497 -0.04 -6.31 6.85
C GLU A 497 0.98 -6.84 7.87
N ASN A 498 1.02 -6.21 9.04
CA ASN A 498 1.97 -6.53 10.10
C ASN A 498 3.44 -6.44 9.66
N VAL A 499 3.79 -5.42 8.87
CA VAL A 499 5.20 -5.09 8.60
C VAL A 499 5.84 -4.75 9.94
N LYS A 500 6.72 -5.61 10.46
CA LYS A 500 7.32 -5.48 11.80
C LYS A 500 8.76 -5.07 11.73
#